data_AF-A0A1G9G8Z5-F1
#
_entry.id   AF-A0A1G9G8Z5-F1
#
_cell.length_a   1.000
_cell.length_b   1.000
_cell.length_c   1.000
_cell.angle_alpha   90.00
_cell.angle_beta   90.00
_cell.angle_gamma   90.00
#
_symmetry.space_group_name_H-M   'P 1'
#
loop_
_entity.id
_entity.type
_entity.pdbx_description
1 polymer ?
#
loop_
_entity_poly.entity_id
_entity_poly.type
_entity_poly.pdbx_seq_one_letter_code
_entity_poly.pdbx_strand_id
1 'polypeptide(L)'
;MTSNYRYDLAPYTWSQTKSLKKGRALFTQPPMPIKCAGAPQKAMYLSCDHWRRQGRLADIEVSFCNAGQVLFGVSAYVPALQDYIERYGINVDYQHRLVAVDGPSKIAHFMVAGEDGEHQLEHPFDLLHVVPPQKAPTFIADSGLANEAGWLELDPETLQHVHHPAVFGLGDASGTSNAKTAAAVRQQAPVVAENLLASLDDRPLSAAYFGYGACPLTVERGRVVLAEFGYGGQLQPTFPRWLNDGTQATRLAW
;
A
#
# COMPACT_ATOMS: atom_id res chain seq x y z
N MET A 1 -17.55 9.02 4.12
CA MET A 1 -16.31 8.29 3.78
C MET A 1 -15.29 9.24 3.15
N THR A 2 -14.01 8.92 3.24
CA THR A 2 -12.89 9.66 2.64
C THR A 2 -11.83 8.70 2.08
N SER A 3 -10.91 9.19 1.24
CA SER A 3 -9.81 8.37 0.71
C SER A 3 -8.62 9.22 0.29
N ASN A 4 -7.41 8.85 0.71
CA ASN A 4 -6.18 9.49 0.25
C ASN A 4 -5.73 9.03 -1.15
N TYR A 5 -6.43 8.05 -1.75
CA TYR A 5 -6.11 7.52 -3.08
C TYR A 5 -6.72 8.35 -4.22
N ARG A 6 -7.56 9.31 -3.87
CA ARG A 6 -8.15 10.32 -4.75
C ARG A 6 -7.68 11.70 -4.32
N TYR A 7 -7.16 12.47 -5.28
CA TYR A 7 -6.63 13.82 -5.03
C TYR A 7 -7.67 14.74 -4.37
N ASP A 8 -8.92 14.68 -4.84
CA ASP A 8 -10.02 15.52 -4.36
C ASP A 8 -10.52 15.14 -2.96
N LEU A 9 -10.31 13.89 -2.53
CA LEU A 9 -10.74 13.41 -1.21
C LEU A 9 -9.65 13.46 -0.14
N ALA A 10 -8.36 13.52 -0.52
CA ALA A 10 -7.27 13.54 0.44
C ALA A 10 -7.36 14.72 1.45
N PRO A 11 -7.69 15.97 1.04
CA PRO A 11 -7.91 17.06 1.99
C PRO A 11 -9.12 16.82 2.91
N TYR A 12 -10.14 16.11 2.42
CA TYR A 12 -11.31 15.75 3.21
C TYR A 12 -10.95 14.76 4.33
N THR A 13 -10.02 13.83 4.10
CA THR A 13 -9.50 12.95 5.16
C THR A 13 -8.97 13.76 6.33
N TRP A 14 -8.15 14.78 6.04
CA TRP A 14 -7.60 15.65 7.07
C TRP A 14 -8.68 16.47 7.80
N SER A 15 -9.68 16.97 7.07
CA SER A 15 -10.84 17.65 7.66
C SER A 15 -11.57 16.75 8.66
N GLN A 16 -11.84 15.50 8.30
CA GLN A 16 -12.49 14.52 9.16
C GLN A 16 -11.64 14.18 10.38
N THR A 17 -10.34 13.92 10.20
CA THR A 17 -9.40 13.64 11.30
C THR A 17 -9.37 14.78 12.32
N LYS A 18 -9.31 16.04 11.88
CA LYS A 18 -9.34 17.21 12.79
C LYS A 18 -10.67 17.36 13.52
N SER A 19 -11.77 17.00 12.88
CA SER A 19 -13.12 17.22 13.38
C SER A 19 -13.53 16.16 14.39
N LEU A 20 -13.09 14.90 14.21
CA LEU A 20 -13.39 13.81 15.13
C LEU A 20 -12.79 14.08 16.52
N LYS A 21 -13.64 14.06 17.54
CA LYS A 21 -13.26 14.29 18.94
C LYS A 21 -13.39 13.04 19.81
N LYS A 22 -14.36 12.19 19.47
CA LYS A 22 -14.70 10.92 20.09
C LYS A 22 -15.43 10.05 19.07
N GLY A 23 -15.52 8.75 19.29
CA GLY A 23 -16.30 7.83 18.45
C GLY A 23 -15.42 6.84 17.69
N ARG A 24 -15.88 6.38 16.52
CA ARG A 24 -15.22 5.28 15.78
C ARG A 24 -14.49 5.76 14.53
N ALA A 25 -13.20 5.45 14.43
CA ALA A 25 -12.38 5.72 13.25
C ALA A 25 -11.96 4.41 12.58
N LEU A 26 -12.53 4.16 11.39
CA LEU A 26 -12.34 2.95 10.63
C LEU A 26 -11.45 3.21 9.42
N PHE A 27 -10.36 2.46 9.30
CA PHE A 27 -9.43 2.49 8.17
C PHE A 27 -9.47 1.13 7.47
N THR A 28 -9.49 1.13 6.14
CA THR A 28 -9.59 -0.12 5.38
C THR A 28 -8.42 -0.35 4.44
N GLN A 29 -8.10 -1.62 4.20
CA GLN A 29 -7.19 -2.08 3.17
C GLN A 29 -7.86 -3.21 2.36
N PRO A 30 -8.04 -3.04 1.04
CA PRO A 30 -8.66 -4.05 0.18
C PRO A 30 -7.66 -5.18 -0.13
N PRO A 31 -8.09 -6.24 -0.84
CA PRO A 31 -7.17 -7.22 -1.38
C PRO A 31 -6.07 -6.59 -2.24
N MET A 32 -4.88 -7.18 -2.19
CA MET A 32 -3.77 -6.81 -3.06
C MET A 32 -4.06 -7.22 -4.52
N PRO A 33 -3.49 -6.52 -5.51
CA PRO A 33 -2.54 -5.43 -5.38
C PRO A 33 -3.18 -4.04 -5.25
N ILE A 34 -2.50 -3.14 -4.52
CA ILE A 34 -2.77 -1.70 -4.51
C ILE A 34 -1.47 -0.91 -4.65
N LYS A 35 -1.55 0.30 -5.21
CA LYS A 35 -0.43 1.25 -5.17
C LYS A 35 -0.12 1.64 -3.72
N CYS A 36 1.17 1.67 -3.39
CA CYS A 36 1.70 1.97 -2.07
C CYS A 36 0.96 1.26 -0.92
N ALA A 37 1.15 -0.05 -0.79
CA ALA A 37 0.45 -0.89 0.20
C ALA A 37 0.56 -0.41 1.67
N GLY A 38 1.56 0.39 2.02
CA GLY A 38 1.67 1.00 3.35
C GLY A 38 0.83 2.27 3.57
N ALA A 39 0.30 2.91 2.52
CA ALA A 39 -0.47 4.15 2.66
C ALA A 39 -1.79 4.04 3.46
N PRO A 40 -2.54 2.91 3.46
CA PRO A 40 -3.69 2.74 4.35
C PRO A 40 -3.28 2.92 5.82
N GLN A 41 -2.16 2.31 6.21
CA GLN A 41 -1.62 2.41 7.56
C GLN A 41 -1.07 3.82 7.88
N LYS A 42 -0.43 4.50 6.91
CA LYS A 42 0.06 5.88 7.10
C LYS A 42 -1.08 6.84 7.47
N ALA A 43 -2.23 6.73 6.80
CA ALA A 43 -3.40 7.57 7.09
C ALA A 43 -3.91 7.34 8.52
N MET A 44 -3.92 6.08 8.96
CA MET A 44 -4.28 5.67 10.32
C MET A 44 -3.29 6.18 11.36
N TYR A 45 -2.00 5.90 11.20
CA TYR A 45 -0.95 6.30 12.14
C TYR A 45 -0.87 7.82 12.33
N LEU A 46 -0.95 8.59 11.23
CA LEU A 46 -0.95 10.06 11.30
C LEU A 46 -2.22 10.61 11.97
N SER A 47 -3.36 9.95 11.79
CA SER A 47 -4.59 10.33 12.50
C SER A 47 -4.47 10.04 13.99
N CYS A 48 -3.94 8.87 14.37
CA CYS A 48 -3.70 8.50 15.76
C CYS A 48 -2.71 9.43 16.44
N ASP A 49 -1.59 9.76 15.79
CA ASP A 49 -0.61 10.73 16.31
C ASP A 49 -1.24 12.10 16.52
N HIS A 50 -2.10 12.55 15.60
CA HIS A 50 -2.84 13.80 15.76
C HIS A 50 -3.76 13.76 16.98
N TRP A 51 -4.60 12.74 17.11
CA TRP A 51 -5.52 12.62 18.25
C TRP A 51 -4.80 12.47 19.58
N ARG A 52 -3.69 11.73 19.61
CA ARG A 52 -2.82 11.59 20.79
C ARG A 52 -2.26 12.94 21.23
N ARG A 53 -1.71 13.73 20.29
CA ARG A 53 -1.19 15.09 20.56
C ARG A 53 -2.26 16.07 21.03
N GLN A 54 -3.53 15.79 20.73
CA GLN A 54 -4.67 16.59 21.17
C GLN A 54 -5.29 16.06 22.48
N GLY A 55 -4.76 14.97 23.05
CA GLY A 55 -5.31 14.32 24.24
C GLY A 55 -6.66 13.63 24.03
N ARG A 56 -6.99 13.24 22.79
CA ARG A 56 -8.31 12.68 22.40
C ARG A 56 -8.28 11.22 21.96
N LEU A 57 -7.10 10.63 21.79
CA LEU A 57 -7.00 9.26 21.27
C LEU A 57 -7.77 8.25 22.13
N ALA A 58 -7.79 8.44 23.46
CA ALA A 58 -8.52 7.56 24.38
C ALA A 58 -10.05 7.58 24.18
N ASP A 59 -10.60 8.64 23.56
CA ASP A 59 -12.04 8.77 23.28
C ASP A 59 -12.41 8.24 21.89
N ILE A 60 -11.43 7.75 21.12
CA ILE A 60 -11.60 7.33 19.72
C ILE A 60 -11.20 5.85 19.59
N GLU A 61 -12.17 5.02 19.26
CA GLU A 61 -11.95 3.61 18.91
C GLU A 61 -11.41 3.56 17.47
N VAL A 62 -10.17 3.10 17.31
CA VAL A 62 -9.52 3.01 16.00
C VAL A 62 -9.47 1.55 15.55
N SER A 63 -10.05 1.28 14.38
CA SER A 63 -10.00 -0.06 13.76
C SER A 63 -9.36 -0.01 12.38
N PHE A 64 -8.55 -1.01 12.09
CA PHE A 64 -7.93 -1.26 10.79
C PHE A 64 -8.40 -2.60 10.24
N CYS A 65 -9.36 -2.55 9.31
CA CYS A 65 -9.88 -3.73 8.64
C CYS A 65 -9.05 -4.00 7.37
N ASN A 66 -8.27 -5.06 7.43
CA ASN A 66 -7.35 -5.50 6.39
C ASN A 66 -7.89 -6.77 5.74
N ALA A 67 -8.08 -6.77 4.42
CA ALA A 67 -8.50 -7.98 3.69
C ALA A 67 -7.42 -9.08 3.67
N GLY A 68 -6.15 -8.72 3.93
CA GLY A 68 -5.04 -9.68 4.02
C GLY A 68 -4.91 -10.33 5.40
N GLN A 69 -3.92 -11.22 5.52
CA GLN A 69 -3.62 -11.99 6.74
C GLN A 69 -2.45 -11.43 7.55
N VAL A 70 -1.72 -10.45 7.02
CA VAL A 70 -0.51 -9.90 7.64
C VAL A 70 -0.54 -8.37 7.63
N LEU A 71 0.10 -7.75 8.63
CA LEU A 71 0.20 -6.29 8.75
C LEU A 71 1.03 -5.69 7.61
N PHE A 72 2.13 -6.34 7.24
CA PHE A 72 3.01 -5.91 6.16
C PHE A 72 3.66 -7.12 5.49
N GLY A 73 3.86 -7.05 4.17
CA GLY A 73 4.33 -8.19 3.38
C GLY A 73 5.80 -8.58 3.59
N VAL A 74 6.57 -7.77 4.32
CA VAL A 74 7.97 -8.05 4.62
C VAL A 74 8.17 -8.07 6.13
N SER A 75 8.40 -9.27 6.67
CA SER A 75 8.39 -9.57 8.11
C SER A 75 9.37 -8.73 8.93
N ALA A 76 10.50 -8.32 8.35
CA ALA A 76 11.51 -7.51 9.03
C ALA A 76 10.97 -6.15 9.54
N TYR A 77 9.92 -5.61 8.91
CA TYR A 77 9.32 -4.33 9.30
C TYR A 77 8.11 -4.49 10.23
N VAL A 78 7.56 -5.71 10.37
CA VAL A 78 6.35 -5.98 11.16
C VAL A 78 6.54 -5.62 12.64
N PRO A 79 7.64 -5.96 13.32
CA PRO A 79 7.81 -5.63 14.74
C PRO A 79 7.67 -4.13 15.03
N ALA A 80 8.31 -3.27 14.23
CA ALA A 80 8.22 -1.83 14.40
C ALA A 80 6.80 -1.30 14.12
N LEU A 81 6.09 -1.87 13.14
CA LEU A 81 4.70 -1.48 12.87
C LEU A 81 3.74 -1.94 13.96
N GLN A 82 3.96 -3.14 14.50
CA GLN A 82 3.19 -3.72 15.60
C GLN A 82 3.32 -2.89 16.88
N ASP A 83 4.52 -2.39 17.20
CA ASP A 83 4.72 -1.44 18.31
C ASP A 83 3.81 -0.19 18.18
N TYR A 84 3.64 0.35 16.97
CA TYR A 84 2.73 1.48 16.76
C TYR A 84 1.25 1.10 16.80
N ILE A 85 0.88 -0.12 16.38
CA ILE A 85 -0.48 -0.65 16.57
C ILE A 85 -0.83 -0.67 18.06
N GLU A 86 0.04 -1.24 18.89
CA GLU A 86 -0.13 -1.34 20.34
C GLU A 86 -0.09 0.04 21.01
N ARG A 87 0.88 0.88 20.65
CA ARG A 87 1.05 2.22 21.20
C ARG A 87 -0.15 3.14 20.94
N TYR A 88 -0.89 2.92 19.85
CA TYR A 88 -2.10 3.67 19.54
C TYR A 88 -3.38 2.95 19.96
N GLY A 89 -3.32 1.72 20.47
CA GLY A 89 -4.50 0.93 20.83
C GLY A 89 -5.39 0.62 19.62
N ILE A 90 -4.79 0.33 18.46
CA ILE A 90 -5.51 0.07 17.22
C ILE A 90 -6.00 -1.38 17.20
N ASN A 91 -7.29 -1.57 16.95
CA ASN A 91 -7.87 -2.89 16.68
C ASN A 91 -7.57 -3.28 15.23
N VAL A 92 -6.91 -4.41 14.99
CA VAL A 92 -6.59 -4.88 13.64
C VAL A 92 -7.42 -6.11 13.32
N ASP A 93 -8.31 -5.96 12.34
CA ASP A 93 -9.20 -7.01 11.88
C ASP A 93 -8.68 -7.54 10.54
N TYR A 94 -8.02 -8.70 10.57
CA TYR A 94 -7.52 -9.37 9.36
C TYR A 94 -8.65 -10.12 8.63
N GLN A 95 -8.45 -10.37 7.35
CA GLN A 95 -9.45 -11.03 6.48
C GLN A 95 -10.81 -10.32 6.46
N HIS A 96 -10.84 -9.01 6.69
CA HIS A 96 -12.03 -8.18 6.60
C HIS A 96 -12.03 -7.38 5.30
N ARG A 97 -12.82 -7.82 4.31
CA ARG A 97 -12.94 -7.17 3.00
C ARG A 97 -14.15 -6.26 2.96
N LEU A 98 -13.94 -4.95 2.89
CA LEU A 98 -15.03 -3.97 2.72
C LEU A 98 -15.77 -4.25 1.40
N VAL A 99 -17.09 -4.41 1.47
CA VAL A 99 -17.96 -4.68 0.30
C VAL A 99 -19.02 -3.61 0.06
N ALA A 100 -19.49 -2.93 1.10
CA ALA A 100 -20.45 -1.85 0.96
C ALA A 100 -20.31 -0.81 2.07
N VAL A 101 -20.81 0.40 1.81
CA VAL A 101 -20.86 1.50 2.78
C VAL A 101 -22.25 2.13 2.72
N ASP A 102 -23.01 2.04 3.80
CA ASP A 102 -24.20 2.85 4.04
C ASP A 102 -23.76 4.17 4.67
N GLY A 103 -23.69 5.22 3.83
CA GLY A 103 -23.32 6.57 4.26
C GLY A 103 -24.31 7.19 5.26
N PRO A 104 -25.62 7.23 4.95
CA PRO A 104 -26.65 7.75 5.86
C PRO A 104 -26.66 7.08 7.24
N SER A 105 -26.60 5.75 7.30
CA SER A 105 -26.59 5.01 8.59
C SER A 105 -25.21 4.93 9.23
N LYS A 106 -24.16 5.36 8.49
CA LYS A 106 -22.75 5.26 8.86
C LYS A 106 -22.31 3.83 9.22
N ILE A 107 -22.67 2.88 8.38
CA ILE A 107 -22.32 1.46 8.54
C ILE A 107 -21.45 1.02 7.37
N ALA A 108 -20.33 0.36 7.67
CA ALA A 108 -19.47 -0.30 6.70
C ALA A 108 -19.71 -1.81 6.77
N HIS A 109 -19.98 -2.44 5.63
CA HIS A 109 -20.22 -3.87 5.53
C HIS A 109 -18.96 -4.58 5.04
N PHE A 110 -18.54 -5.60 5.77
CA PHE A 110 -17.36 -6.40 5.47
C PHE A 110 -17.75 -7.83 5.18
N MET A 111 -17.08 -8.44 4.21
CA MET A 111 -17.04 -9.90 4.09
C MET A 111 -15.84 -10.45 4.84
N VAL A 112 -16.12 -11.45 5.67
CA VAL A 112 -15.13 -12.17 6.46
C VAL A 112 -15.24 -13.66 6.15
N ALA A 113 -14.11 -14.30 5.91
CA ALA A 113 -14.06 -15.75 5.73
C ALA A 113 -14.18 -16.44 7.11
N GLY A 114 -15.18 -17.31 7.26
CA GLY A 114 -15.32 -18.22 8.41
C GLY A 114 -15.27 -19.68 7.98
N GLU A 115 -15.35 -20.60 8.94
CA GLU A 115 -15.30 -22.05 8.69
C GLU A 115 -16.43 -22.53 7.76
N ASP A 116 -17.60 -21.89 7.83
CA ASP A 116 -18.80 -22.24 7.04
C ASP A 116 -18.98 -21.37 5.78
N GLY A 117 -17.98 -20.56 5.40
CA GLY A 117 -18.02 -19.65 4.25
C GLY A 117 -17.92 -18.17 4.60
N GLU A 118 -18.18 -17.29 3.63
CA GLU A 118 -18.13 -15.83 3.86
C GLU A 118 -19.39 -15.35 4.60
N HIS A 119 -19.20 -14.58 5.67
CA HIS A 119 -20.28 -13.97 6.45
C HIS A 119 -20.10 -12.46 6.56
N GLN A 120 -21.22 -11.74 6.54
CA GLN A 120 -21.22 -10.28 6.50
C GLN A 120 -21.21 -9.71 7.92
N LEU A 121 -20.28 -8.80 8.18
CA LEU A 121 -20.19 -8.04 9.42
C LEU A 121 -20.47 -6.56 9.16
N GLU A 122 -21.04 -5.91 10.16
CA GLU A 122 -21.34 -4.47 10.14
C GLU A 122 -20.46 -3.75 11.15
N HIS A 123 -19.75 -2.72 10.67
CA HIS A 123 -18.90 -1.87 11.50
C HIS A 123 -19.41 -0.42 11.42
N PRO A 124 -20.00 0.11 12.51
CA PRO A 124 -20.39 1.52 12.55
C PRO A 124 -19.16 2.42 12.58
N PHE A 125 -19.23 3.58 11.95
CA PHE A 125 -18.12 4.53 11.91
C PHE A 125 -18.56 5.98 12.14
N ASP A 126 -17.69 6.80 12.70
CA ASP A 126 -17.80 8.27 12.67
C ASP A 126 -16.85 8.87 11.64
N LEU A 127 -15.71 8.22 11.43
CA LEU A 127 -14.77 8.45 10.34
C LEU A 127 -14.49 7.13 9.63
N LEU A 128 -14.61 7.13 8.29
CA LEU A 128 -14.24 5.99 7.46
C LEU A 128 -13.27 6.42 6.36
N HIS A 129 -12.02 5.95 6.45
CA HIS A 129 -11.02 6.07 5.40
C HIS A 129 -10.97 4.78 4.56
N VAL A 130 -11.43 4.87 3.31
CA VAL A 130 -11.50 3.74 2.39
C VAL A 130 -10.31 3.74 1.44
N VAL A 131 -9.71 2.56 1.28
CA VAL A 131 -8.79 2.31 0.16
C VAL A 131 -9.53 1.50 -0.89
N PRO A 132 -9.75 2.05 -2.10
CA PRO A 132 -10.50 1.34 -3.13
C PRO A 132 -9.68 0.16 -3.66
N PRO A 133 -10.33 -0.96 -4.01
CA PRO A 133 -9.70 -2.00 -4.84
C PRO A 133 -9.14 -1.38 -6.12
N GLN A 134 -8.00 -1.90 -6.58
CA GLN A 134 -7.32 -1.38 -7.77
C GLN A 134 -7.15 -2.49 -8.79
N LYS A 135 -7.18 -2.10 -10.06
CA LYS A 135 -6.99 -2.96 -11.21
C LYS A 135 -6.17 -2.23 -12.26
N ALA A 136 -5.66 -2.97 -13.24
CA ALA A 136 -5.01 -2.37 -14.39
C ALA A 136 -5.95 -1.41 -15.13
N PRO A 137 -5.42 -0.39 -15.82
CA PRO A 137 -6.23 0.41 -16.74
C PRO A 137 -6.93 -0.48 -17.77
N THR A 138 -8.19 -0.19 -18.06
CA THR A 138 -9.01 -1.02 -18.99
C THR A 138 -8.35 -1.19 -20.36
N PHE A 139 -7.72 -0.15 -20.89
CA PHE A 139 -7.04 -0.24 -22.18
C PHE A 139 -5.82 -1.17 -22.19
N ILE A 140 -5.23 -1.49 -21.02
CA ILE A 140 -4.18 -2.53 -20.91
C ILE A 140 -4.82 -3.91 -20.83
N ALA A 141 -5.84 -4.06 -19.97
CA ALA A 141 -6.53 -5.33 -19.80
C ALA A 141 -7.14 -5.84 -21.11
N ASP A 142 -7.64 -4.93 -21.95
CA ASP A 142 -8.31 -5.26 -23.21
C ASP A 142 -7.37 -5.25 -24.43
N SER A 143 -6.07 -4.95 -24.28
CA SER A 143 -5.16 -4.79 -25.42
C SER A 143 -4.56 -6.08 -25.97
N GLY A 144 -4.80 -7.22 -25.32
CA GLY A 144 -4.07 -8.48 -25.60
C GLY A 144 -2.61 -8.48 -25.13
N LEU A 145 -2.19 -7.46 -24.36
CA LEU A 145 -0.86 -7.37 -23.72
C LEU A 145 -0.92 -7.74 -22.23
N ALA A 146 -2.08 -8.17 -21.76
CA ALA A 146 -2.33 -8.41 -20.36
C ALA A 146 -2.19 -9.90 -20.03
N ASN A 147 -1.67 -10.18 -18.83
CA ASN A 147 -1.75 -11.50 -18.22
C ASN A 147 -3.18 -11.82 -17.78
N GLU A 148 -3.41 -13.03 -17.24
CA GLU A 148 -4.73 -13.49 -16.79
C GLU A 148 -5.40 -12.57 -15.75
N ALA A 149 -4.61 -11.82 -14.98
CA ALA A 149 -5.09 -10.87 -13.98
C ALA A 149 -5.34 -9.45 -14.55
N GLY A 150 -5.16 -9.25 -15.86
CA GLY A 150 -5.41 -7.99 -16.57
C GLY A 150 -4.25 -6.99 -16.56
N TRP A 151 -3.09 -7.34 -15.99
CA TRP A 151 -1.92 -6.46 -15.90
C TRP A 151 -0.95 -6.72 -17.05
N LEU A 152 -0.16 -5.71 -17.42
CA LEU A 152 0.81 -5.84 -18.51
C LEU A 152 1.78 -7.01 -18.24
N GLU A 153 1.86 -7.97 -19.16
CA GLU A 153 2.62 -9.20 -18.98
C GLU A 153 4.10 -9.01 -19.33
N LEU A 154 4.91 -8.78 -18.30
CA LEU A 154 6.32 -8.44 -18.44
C LEU A 154 7.21 -9.51 -17.84
N ASP A 155 8.37 -9.71 -18.47
CA ASP A 155 9.51 -10.37 -17.83
C ASP A 155 9.96 -9.52 -16.62
N PRO A 156 10.11 -10.12 -15.43
CA PRO A 156 10.30 -9.37 -14.19
C PRO A 156 11.65 -8.66 -14.07
N GLU A 157 12.66 -9.08 -14.83
CA GLU A 157 14.00 -8.51 -14.77
C GLU A 157 14.20 -7.48 -15.87
N THR A 158 13.91 -7.84 -17.13
CA THR A 158 14.15 -6.98 -18.28
C THR A 158 13.06 -5.93 -18.49
N LEU A 159 11.87 -6.16 -17.92
CA LEU A 159 10.67 -5.35 -18.10
C LEU A 159 10.18 -5.26 -19.56
N GLN A 160 10.62 -6.20 -20.40
CA GLN A 160 10.11 -6.43 -21.74
C GLN A 160 8.84 -7.30 -21.67
N HIS A 161 7.89 -7.08 -22.57
CA HIS A 161 6.71 -7.92 -22.68
C HIS A 161 7.08 -9.32 -23.16
N VAL A 162 6.57 -10.35 -22.47
CA VAL A 162 6.99 -11.76 -22.69
C VAL A 162 6.65 -12.30 -24.08
N HIS A 163 5.57 -11.79 -24.69
CA HIS A 163 5.13 -12.18 -26.04
C HIS A 163 5.37 -11.13 -27.13
N HIS A 164 5.76 -9.90 -26.78
CA HIS A 164 5.84 -8.77 -27.70
C HIS A 164 7.17 -8.02 -27.52
N PRO A 165 8.25 -8.43 -28.21
CA PRO A 165 9.60 -7.88 -27.97
C PRO A 165 9.76 -6.37 -28.18
N ALA A 166 8.85 -5.76 -28.94
CA ALA A 166 8.81 -4.30 -29.17
C ALA A 166 8.09 -3.52 -28.05
N VAL A 167 7.54 -4.21 -27.05
CA VAL A 167 6.76 -3.61 -25.96
C VAL A 167 7.53 -3.74 -24.66
N PHE A 168 7.66 -2.61 -23.95
CA PHE A 168 8.23 -2.52 -22.62
C PHE A 168 7.25 -1.81 -21.70
N GLY A 169 7.34 -2.06 -20.39
CA GLY A 169 6.48 -1.39 -19.44
C GLY A 169 7.09 -1.23 -18.06
N LEU A 170 6.52 -0.33 -17.28
CA LEU A 170 6.92 -0.07 -15.90
C LEU A 170 5.77 0.53 -15.10
N GLY A 171 5.96 0.62 -13.79
CA GLY A 171 5.04 1.24 -12.86
C GLY A 171 3.81 0.40 -12.55
N ASP A 172 2.74 1.07 -12.12
CA ASP A 172 1.59 0.41 -11.49
C ASP A 172 0.81 -0.50 -12.46
N ALA A 173 0.92 -0.29 -13.78
CA ALA A 173 0.27 -1.15 -14.78
C ALA A 173 0.99 -2.50 -15.00
N SER A 174 2.23 -2.63 -14.50
CA SER A 174 3.03 -3.86 -14.62
C SER A 174 2.40 -5.04 -13.87
N GLY A 175 2.43 -6.23 -14.47
CA GLY A 175 2.05 -7.50 -13.85
C GLY A 175 3.13 -8.13 -12.97
N THR A 176 4.29 -7.50 -12.81
CA THR A 176 5.38 -7.98 -11.95
C THR A 176 5.00 -7.96 -10.46
N SER A 177 5.64 -8.81 -9.66
CA SER A 177 5.31 -9.03 -8.24
C SER A 177 5.88 -7.99 -7.26
N ASN A 178 6.52 -6.93 -7.75
CA ASN A 178 7.10 -5.89 -6.92
C ASN A 178 6.05 -4.95 -6.31
N ALA A 179 6.45 -4.18 -5.30
CA ALA A 179 5.60 -3.13 -4.76
C ALA A 179 5.36 -2.01 -5.79
N LYS A 180 4.08 -1.71 -6.04
CA LYS A 180 3.60 -0.61 -6.89
C LYS A 180 3.82 0.75 -6.22
N THR A 181 5.01 1.33 -6.42
CA THR A 181 5.47 2.56 -5.74
C THR A 181 6.23 3.46 -6.70
N ALA A 182 6.27 4.77 -6.42
CA ALA A 182 7.12 5.69 -7.18
C ALA A 182 8.62 5.35 -7.04
N ALA A 183 9.03 4.78 -5.92
CA ALA A 183 10.40 4.30 -5.71
C ALA A 183 10.74 3.13 -6.65
N ALA A 184 9.78 2.22 -6.90
CA ALA A 184 9.94 1.17 -7.90
C ALA A 184 10.03 1.76 -9.31
N VAL A 185 9.14 2.67 -9.68
CA VAL A 185 9.20 3.38 -10.98
C VAL A 185 10.57 4.01 -11.22
N ARG A 186 11.17 4.63 -10.19
CA ARG A 186 12.51 5.22 -10.28
C ARG A 186 13.59 4.21 -10.68
N GLN A 187 13.51 2.97 -10.21
CA GLN A 187 14.47 1.91 -10.56
C GLN A 187 14.10 1.16 -11.84
N GLN A 188 12.82 1.07 -12.17
CA GLN A 188 12.34 0.45 -13.41
C GLN A 188 12.66 1.31 -14.64
N ALA A 189 12.56 2.63 -14.53
CA ALA A 189 12.79 3.57 -15.62
C ALA A 189 14.14 3.39 -16.34
N PRO A 190 15.30 3.36 -15.66
CA PRO A 190 16.57 3.11 -16.33
C PRO A 190 16.65 1.72 -16.96
N VAL A 191 16.08 0.68 -16.33
CA VAL A 191 16.08 -0.68 -16.89
C VAL A 191 15.31 -0.73 -18.21
N VAL A 192 14.11 -0.14 -18.25
CA VAL A 192 13.32 -0.04 -19.48
C VAL A 192 14.05 0.78 -20.54
N ALA A 193 14.64 1.92 -20.18
CA ALA A 193 15.33 2.78 -21.15
C ALA A 193 16.53 2.07 -21.79
N GLU A 194 17.39 1.43 -20.99
CA GLU A 194 18.57 0.72 -21.47
C GLU A 194 18.19 -0.49 -22.34
N ASN A 195 17.22 -1.29 -21.90
CA ASN A 195 16.80 -2.47 -22.66
C ASN A 195 16.04 -2.10 -23.94
N LEU A 196 15.27 -1.01 -23.94
CA LEU A 196 14.62 -0.51 -25.15
C LEU A 196 15.66 -0.06 -26.18
N LEU A 197 16.69 0.68 -25.76
CA LEU A 197 17.78 1.10 -26.65
C LEU A 197 18.57 -0.10 -27.16
N ALA A 198 18.87 -1.08 -26.30
CA ALA A 198 19.53 -2.32 -26.71
C ALA A 198 18.70 -3.08 -27.75
N SER A 199 17.38 -3.18 -27.56
CA SER A 199 16.46 -3.83 -28.49
C SER A 199 16.44 -3.17 -29.87
N LEU A 200 16.50 -1.82 -29.92
CA LEU A 200 16.57 -1.07 -31.19
C LEU A 200 17.88 -1.32 -31.97
N ASP A 201 18.96 -1.67 -31.27
CA ASP A 201 20.28 -1.96 -31.84
C ASP A 201 20.53 -3.47 -32.05
N ASP A 202 19.51 -4.33 -31.87
CA ASP A 202 19.64 -5.80 -31.86
C ASP A 202 20.70 -6.31 -30.86
N ARG A 203 20.87 -5.62 -29.73
CA ARG A 203 21.79 -5.99 -28.64
C ARG A 203 21.08 -6.76 -27.51
N PRO A 204 21.81 -7.62 -26.77
CA PRO A 204 21.25 -8.30 -25.59
C PRO A 204 20.71 -7.33 -24.53
N LEU A 205 19.61 -7.71 -23.88
CA LEU A 205 18.99 -6.95 -22.80
C LEU A 205 19.75 -7.20 -21.49
N SER A 206 20.77 -6.39 -21.20
CA SER A 206 21.64 -6.59 -20.04
C SER A 206 21.20 -5.90 -18.76
N ALA A 207 20.26 -4.94 -18.84
CA ALA A 207 19.75 -4.26 -17.64
C ALA A 207 18.70 -5.14 -16.95
N ALA A 208 18.80 -5.26 -15.63
CA ALA A 208 17.92 -6.10 -14.82
C ALA A 208 17.36 -5.35 -13.62
N TYR A 209 16.06 -5.52 -13.39
CA TYR A 209 15.32 -5.00 -12.25
C TYR A 209 15.05 -6.11 -11.23
N PHE A 210 15.58 -5.97 -10.02
CA PHE A 210 15.44 -6.98 -8.96
C PHE A 210 14.27 -6.72 -8.00
N GLY A 211 13.21 -6.08 -8.51
CA GLY A 211 11.97 -5.88 -7.76
C GLY A 211 12.00 -4.76 -6.72
N TYR A 212 13.02 -3.89 -6.73
CA TYR A 212 13.18 -2.82 -5.75
C TYR A 212 11.92 -1.97 -5.60
N GLY A 213 11.40 -1.87 -4.39
CA GLY A 213 10.38 -0.93 -4.00
C GLY A 213 10.71 -0.34 -2.63
N ALA A 214 10.18 0.85 -2.38
CA ALA A 214 10.29 1.49 -1.07
C ALA A 214 8.94 2.00 -0.59
N CYS A 215 8.66 1.81 0.69
CA CYS A 215 7.50 2.34 1.37
C CYS A 215 7.95 3.09 2.64
N PRO A 216 8.09 4.43 2.59
CA PRO A 216 8.33 5.23 3.79
C PRO A 216 7.04 5.24 4.64
N LEU A 217 6.95 4.33 5.60
CA LEU A 217 5.81 4.18 6.50
C LEU A 217 5.88 5.24 7.58
N THR A 218 5.17 6.33 7.33
CA THR A 218 4.98 7.46 8.22
C THR A 218 4.13 7.05 9.43
N VAL A 219 4.77 6.78 10.57
CA VAL A 219 4.14 6.19 11.78
C VAL A 219 3.79 7.23 12.87
N GLU A 220 4.43 8.39 12.85
CA GLU A 220 4.05 9.58 13.61
C GLU A 220 4.68 10.80 12.95
N ARG A 221 4.17 12.02 13.19
CA ARG A 221 4.77 13.22 12.60
C ARG A 221 6.22 13.38 13.04
N GLY A 222 7.13 13.26 12.08
CA GLY A 222 8.58 13.31 12.26
C GLY A 222 9.28 11.96 12.32
N ARG A 223 8.58 10.82 12.19
CA ARG A 223 9.23 9.49 12.11
C ARG A 223 8.68 8.60 10.99
N VAL A 224 9.60 7.85 10.37
CA VAL A 224 9.33 6.93 9.27
C VAL A 224 10.01 5.59 9.55
N VAL A 225 9.28 4.49 9.33
CA VAL A 225 9.88 3.16 9.09
C VAL A 225 10.15 3.08 7.59
N LEU A 226 11.42 3.15 7.19
CA LEU A 226 11.80 3.17 5.76
C LEU A 226 11.92 1.74 5.26
N ALA A 227 10.81 1.20 4.76
CA ALA A 227 10.81 -0.15 4.21
C ALA A 227 11.33 -0.17 2.79
N GLU A 228 12.47 -0.83 2.54
CA GLU A 228 13.08 -1.02 1.22
C GLU A 228 13.33 -2.51 0.97
N PHE A 229 12.85 -3.01 -0.16
CA PHE A 229 12.84 -4.44 -0.45
C PHE A 229 12.71 -4.74 -1.94
N GLY A 230 13.20 -5.89 -2.37
CA GLY A 230 13.10 -6.43 -3.73
C GLY A 230 12.07 -7.54 -3.87
N TYR A 231 12.20 -8.32 -4.94
CA TYR A 231 11.41 -9.54 -5.13
C TYR A 231 11.58 -10.52 -3.95
N GLY A 232 10.52 -11.27 -3.64
CA GLY A 232 10.50 -12.22 -2.52
C GLY A 232 10.64 -11.58 -1.13
N GLY A 233 10.56 -10.25 -1.01
CA GLY A 233 10.74 -9.55 0.26
C GLY A 233 12.19 -9.43 0.72
N GLN A 234 13.16 -9.65 -0.18
CA GLN A 234 14.59 -9.46 0.11
C GLN A 234 14.84 -8.00 0.51
N LEU A 235 15.49 -7.76 1.64
CA LEU A 235 15.81 -6.40 2.07
C LEU A 235 16.84 -5.75 1.13
N GLN A 236 16.55 -4.52 0.69
CA GLN A 236 17.44 -3.72 -0.16
C GLN A 236 17.59 -2.30 0.41
N PRO A 237 18.12 -2.14 1.65
CA PRO A 237 18.23 -0.83 2.27
C PRO A 237 19.24 0.06 1.55
N THR A 238 18.88 1.32 1.33
CA THR A 238 19.78 2.32 0.72
C THR A 238 20.88 2.75 1.70
N PHE A 239 20.56 2.79 3.00
CA PHE A 239 21.47 3.30 4.03
C PHE A 239 22.04 2.16 4.89
N PRO A 240 23.28 2.29 5.37
CA PRO A 240 23.80 1.38 6.37
C PRO A 240 23.06 1.57 7.71
N ARG A 241 22.86 0.48 8.46
CA ARG A 241 22.07 0.49 9.70
C ARG A 241 22.55 1.50 10.76
N TRP A 242 23.86 1.76 10.84
CA TRP A 242 24.42 2.74 11.78
C TRP A 242 24.06 4.18 11.43
N LEU A 243 23.72 4.47 10.17
CA LEU A 243 23.26 5.77 9.73
C LEU A 243 21.73 5.85 9.81
N ASN A 244 21.03 4.86 9.26
CA ASN A 244 19.59 4.77 9.30
C ASN A 244 19.15 3.30 9.26
N ASP A 245 18.73 2.77 10.40
CA ASP A 245 18.07 1.47 10.46
C ASP A 245 16.62 1.60 9.98
N GLY A 246 16.37 1.29 8.71
CA GLY A 246 15.04 1.34 8.09
C GLY A 246 14.02 0.38 8.70
N THR A 247 14.46 -0.62 9.49
CA THR A 247 13.56 -1.52 10.22
C THR A 247 12.94 -0.87 11.46
N GLN A 248 13.39 0.32 11.83
CA GLN A 248 12.93 1.09 12.98
C GLN A 248 12.35 2.44 12.55
N ALA A 249 11.57 3.06 13.44
CA ALA A 249 11.02 4.39 13.20
C ALA A 249 12.08 5.47 13.47
N THR A 250 12.67 6.02 12.40
CA THR A 250 13.73 7.02 12.48
C THR A 250 13.25 8.41 12.07
N ARG A 251 13.96 9.46 12.53
CA ARG A 251 13.75 10.84 12.06
C ARG A 251 14.50 11.14 10.76
N LEU A 252 15.59 10.44 10.50
CA LEU A 252 16.44 10.66 9.32
C LEU A 252 15.75 10.26 8.02
N ALA A 253 14.79 9.32 8.09
CA ALA A 253 13.98 8.90 6.95
C ALA A 253 12.72 9.77 6.72
N TRP A 254 12.48 10.79 7.54
CA TRP A 254 11.34 11.70 7.41
C TRP A 254 11.60 12.83 6.42
#